data_AF-A0A442QXG2-F1
#
_entry.id   AF-A0A442QXG2-F1
#
_cell.length_a   1.000
_cell.length_b   1.000
_cell.length_c   1.000
_cell.angle_alpha   90.00
_cell.angle_beta   90.00
_cell.angle_gamma   90.00
#
_symmetry.space_group_name_H-M   'P 1'
#
loop_
_entity.id
_entity.type
_entity.pdbx_description
1 polymer ?
#
loop_
_entity_poly.entity_id
_entity_poly.type
_entity_poly.pdbx_seq_one_letter_code
_entity_poly.pdbx_strand_id
1 'polypeptide(L)'
;GFVLILVCILGRLWSILYVGGRKNSELAVSGPYSITRNPLYLFSTIGAFGIGLMFGSLIVASALGVCTYAVFGMTARKEETFLRDKFGPEFEAYVARTPRFWPKPWLHQDKHQHTFSTSALRSTFFDALYFLAIFPAIEGIEYL
;
A
#
# COMPACT_ATOMS: atom_id res chain seq x y z
N GLY A 1 6.87 -10.50 -13.13
CA GLY A 1 7.34 -9.39 -12.28
C GLY A 1 6.69 -8.06 -12.63
N PHE A 2 6.97 -7.54 -13.83
CA PHE A 2 6.59 -6.19 -14.27
C PHE A 2 5.11 -5.79 -14.02
N VAL A 3 4.15 -6.63 -14.42
CA VAL A 3 2.71 -6.35 -14.21
C VAL A 3 2.37 -6.14 -12.73
N LEU A 4 2.98 -6.92 -11.82
CA LEU A 4 2.74 -6.78 -10.38
C LEU A 4 3.33 -5.49 -9.82
N ILE A 5 4.44 -5.02 -10.39
CA ILE A 5 5.03 -3.73 -10.03
C ILE A 5 4.13 -2.59 -10.51
N LEU A 6 3.57 -2.67 -11.72
CA LEU A 6 2.58 -1.69 -12.18
C LEU A 6 1.34 -1.65 -11.27
N VAL A 7 0.81 -2.82 -10.89
CA VAL A 7 -0.31 -2.91 -9.94
C VAL A 7 0.06 -2.31 -8.58
N CYS A 8 1.28 -2.56 -8.09
CA CYS A 8 1.79 -1.96 -6.86
C CYS A 8 1.79 -0.43 -6.95
N ILE A 9 2.35 0.13 -8.03
CA ILE A 9 2.47 1.58 -8.22
C ILE A 9 1.08 2.22 -8.29
N LEU A 10 0.20 1.71 -9.15
CA LEU A 10 -1.16 2.24 -9.32
C LEU A 10 -1.97 2.13 -8.02
N GLY A 11 -1.88 0.99 -7.33
CA GLY A 11 -2.59 0.78 -6.07
C GLY A 11 -2.07 1.64 -4.93
N ARG A 12 -0.75 1.86 -4.84
CA ARG A 12 -0.14 2.80 -3.88
C ARG A 12 -0.55 4.24 -4.18
N LEU A 13 -0.55 4.66 -5.45
CA LEU A 13 -1.03 5.98 -5.85
C LEU A 13 -2.48 6.19 -5.45
N TRP A 14 -3.34 5.21 -5.73
CA TRP A 14 -4.76 5.24 -5.33
C TRP A 14 -4.90 5.33 -3.80
N SER A 15 -4.14 4.54 -3.05
CA SER A 15 -4.15 4.57 -1.58
C SER A 15 -3.67 5.91 -1.01
N ILE A 16 -2.60 6.47 -1.56
CA ILE A 16 -2.04 7.71 -1.03
C ILE A 16 -2.90 8.90 -1.42
N LEU A 17 -3.59 8.88 -2.56
CA LEU A 17 -4.57 9.91 -2.91
C LEU A 17 -5.70 10.02 -1.89
N TYR A 18 -6.15 8.90 -1.32
CA TYR A 18 -7.23 8.88 -0.33
C TYR A 18 -6.77 9.21 1.10
N VAL A 19 -5.51 8.97 1.44
CA VAL A 19 -4.92 9.38 2.74
C VAL A 19 -4.27 10.77 2.69
N GLY A 20 -3.89 11.21 1.49
CA GLY A 20 -2.94 12.28 1.21
C GLY A 20 -3.48 13.65 1.56
N GLY A 21 -3.27 14.06 2.80
CA GLY A 21 -3.50 15.43 3.27
C GLY A 21 -4.09 15.53 4.67
N ARG A 22 -4.72 14.45 5.18
CA ARG A 22 -5.38 14.44 6.49
C ARG A 22 -4.97 13.25 7.36
N LYS A 23 -3.74 12.72 7.20
CA LYS A 23 -3.17 11.56 7.93
C LYS A 23 -3.27 11.63 9.47
N ASN A 24 -3.83 12.70 10.03
CA ASN A 24 -4.09 12.84 11.46
C ASN A 24 -5.37 13.60 11.84
N SER A 25 -6.17 14.09 10.89
CA SER A 25 -7.40 14.83 11.21
C SER A 25 -8.66 13.99 11.04
N GLU A 26 -8.65 13.03 10.12
CA GLU A 26 -9.82 12.20 9.81
C GLU A 26 -9.40 10.76 9.50
N LEU A 27 -10.25 9.81 9.89
CA LEU A 27 -10.04 8.40 9.57
C LEU A 27 -10.34 8.15 8.09
N ALA A 28 -9.34 7.72 7.32
CA ALA A 28 -9.51 7.35 5.93
C ALA A 28 -10.25 6.01 5.81
N VAL A 29 -11.54 6.05 5.48
CA VAL A 29 -12.43 4.88 5.40
C VAL A 29 -13.03 4.65 4.00
N SER A 30 -12.75 5.52 3.03
CA SER A 30 -13.31 5.47 1.68
C SER A 30 -12.31 5.00 0.62
N GLY A 31 -12.83 4.65 -0.56
CA GLY A 31 -12.04 4.19 -1.71
C GLY A 31 -11.25 2.91 -1.38
N PRO A 32 -9.92 2.89 -1.56
CA PRO A 32 -9.13 1.68 -1.29
C PRO A 32 -9.14 1.26 0.19
N TYR A 33 -9.36 2.21 1.12
CA TYR A 33 -9.48 1.92 2.55
C TYR A 33 -10.84 1.31 2.93
N SER A 34 -11.86 1.43 2.08
CA SER A 34 -13.13 0.71 2.27
C SER A 34 -13.03 -0.78 1.91
N ILE A 35 -12.10 -1.11 1.00
CA ILE A 35 -11.86 -2.47 0.50
C ILE A 35 -10.98 -3.28 1.47
N THR A 36 -9.94 -2.64 2.01
CA THR A 36 -9.01 -3.22 2.99
C THR A 36 -8.47 -2.11 3.87
N ARG A 37 -8.18 -2.39 5.13
CA ARG A 37 -7.67 -1.36 6.06
C ARG A 37 -6.27 -0.87 5.72
N ASN A 38 -5.50 -1.69 5.03
CA ASN A 38 -4.09 -1.43 4.76
C ASN A 38 -3.76 -1.63 3.26
N PRO A 39 -4.40 -0.87 2.35
CA PRO A 39 -4.25 -1.08 0.91
C PRO A 39 -2.82 -0.79 0.46
N LEU A 40 -2.17 0.21 1.07
CA LEU A 40 -0.77 0.57 0.78
C LEU A 40 0.19 -0.59 1.07
N TYR A 41 -0.01 -1.30 2.18
CA TYR A 41 0.81 -2.46 2.54
C TYR A 41 0.54 -3.67 1.65
N LEU A 42 -0.73 -3.90 1.29
CA LEU A 42 -1.11 -4.94 0.34
C LEU A 42 -0.40 -4.74 -1.01
N PHE A 43 -0.53 -3.55 -1.61
CA PHE A 43 0.09 -3.23 -2.89
C PHE A 43 1.62 -3.28 -2.82
N SER A 44 2.21 -2.84 -1.70
CA SER A 44 3.66 -2.94 -1.48
C SER A 44 4.14 -4.39 -1.40
N THR A 45 3.37 -5.28 -0.78
CA THR A 45 3.67 -6.73 -0.71
C THR A 45 3.61 -7.34 -2.11
N ILE A 46 2.61 -6.96 -2.92
CA ILE A 46 2.49 -7.38 -4.33
C ILE A 46 3.70 -6.89 -5.14
N GLY A 47 4.15 -5.65 -4.90
CA GLY A 47 5.35 -5.10 -5.53
C GLY A 47 6.61 -5.87 -5.17
N ALA A 48 6.82 -6.17 -3.88
CA ALA A 48 7.97 -6.94 -3.41
C ALA A 48 8.03 -8.35 -4.01
N PHE A 49 6.88 -9.03 -4.10
CA PHE A 49 6.77 -10.31 -4.80
C PHE A 49 7.04 -10.14 -6.32
N GLY A 50 6.54 -9.06 -6.93
CA GLY A 50 6.80 -8.70 -8.31
C GLY A 50 8.28 -8.48 -8.63
N ILE A 51 9.03 -7.86 -7.72
CA ILE A 51 10.48 -7.66 -7.82
C ILE A 51 11.20 -9.01 -7.83
N GLY A 52 10.94 -9.89 -6.86
CA GLY A 52 11.58 -11.21 -6.86
C GLY A 52 11.27 -12.05 -8.10
N LEU A 53 10.08 -11.87 -8.69
CA LEU A 53 9.75 -12.48 -9.99
C LEU A 53 10.47 -11.84 -11.18
N MET A 54 10.93 -10.59 -11.11
CA MET A 54 11.78 -10.00 -12.16
C MET A 54 13.18 -10.61 -12.17
N PHE A 55 13.70 -11.01 -11.01
CA PHE A 55 14.94 -11.78 -10.89
C PHE A 55 14.82 -13.25 -11.35
N GLY A 56 13.67 -13.66 -11.90
CA GLY A 56 13.44 -15.02 -12.40
C GLY A 56 13.32 -16.10 -11.32
N SER A 57 13.35 -15.75 -10.03
CA SER A 57 13.35 -16.72 -8.93
C SER A 57 12.05 -16.65 -8.11
N LEU A 58 11.25 -17.72 -8.22
CA LEU A 58 10.04 -17.87 -7.41
C LEU A 58 10.35 -17.96 -5.91
N ILE A 59 11.51 -18.50 -5.55
CA ILE A 59 11.97 -18.58 -4.15
C ILE A 59 12.23 -17.18 -3.61
N VAL A 60 12.96 -16.33 -4.35
CA VAL A 60 13.22 -14.94 -3.96
C VAL A 60 11.91 -14.14 -3.91
N ALA A 61 11.02 -14.31 -4.89
CA ALA A 61 9.70 -13.69 -4.88
C ALA A 61 8.90 -14.05 -3.63
N SER A 62 8.82 -15.33 -3.31
CA SER A 62 8.06 -15.83 -2.15
C SER A 62 8.69 -15.35 -0.84
N ALA A 63 10.01 -15.40 -0.71
CA ALA A 63 10.73 -14.89 0.46
C ALA A 63 10.46 -13.40 0.67
N LEU A 64 10.61 -12.57 -0.37
CA LEU A 64 10.34 -11.13 -0.29
C LEU A 64 8.86 -10.85 0.04
N GLY A 65 7.93 -11.57 -0.61
CA GLY A 65 6.50 -11.43 -0.35
C GLY A 65 6.12 -11.79 1.09
N VAL A 66 6.62 -12.91 1.61
CA VAL A 66 6.35 -13.35 2.99
C VAL A 66 6.99 -12.41 4.00
N CYS A 67 8.25 -12.00 3.80
CA CYS A 67 8.95 -11.06 4.68
C CYS A 67 8.22 -9.71 4.73
N THR A 68 7.86 -9.14 3.58
CA THR A 68 7.14 -7.86 3.54
C THR A 68 5.74 -7.96 4.13
N TYR A 69 5.02 -9.06 3.87
CA TYR A 69 3.73 -9.33 4.50
C TYR A 69 3.83 -9.39 6.03
N ALA A 70 4.84 -10.07 6.56
CA ALA A 70 5.04 -10.18 8.01
C ALA A 70 5.38 -8.83 8.66
N VAL A 71 6.33 -8.09 8.07
CA VAL A 71 6.75 -6.76 8.56
C VAL A 71 5.58 -5.79 8.53
N PHE A 72 4.88 -5.68 7.41
CA PHE A 72 3.73 -4.79 7.31
C PHE A 72 2.55 -5.26 8.15
N GLY A 73 2.35 -6.57 8.34
CA GLY A 73 1.38 -7.11 9.27
C GLY A 73 1.62 -6.65 10.71
N MET A 74 2.89 -6.59 11.13
CA MET A 74 3.26 -6.10 12.45
C MET A 74 3.10 -4.58 12.57
N THR A 75 3.54 -3.83 11.57
CA THR A 75 3.38 -2.37 11.52
C THR A 75 1.91 -1.96 11.51
N ALA A 76 1.08 -2.63 10.70
CA ALA A 76 -0.37 -2.42 10.66
C ALA A 76 -1.00 -2.62 12.04
N ARG A 77 -0.62 -3.66 12.79
CA ARG A 77 -1.15 -3.86 14.16
C ARG A 77 -0.83 -2.70 15.09
N LYS A 78 0.40 -2.17 15.04
CA LYS A 78 0.79 -1.00 15.85
C LYS A 78 0.01 0.25 15.46
N GLU A 79 -0.16 0.46 14.16
CA GLU A 79 -0.93 1.58 13.61
C GLU A 79 -2.41 1.47 13.99
N GLU A 80 -2.98 0.27 13.96
CA GLU A 80 -4.36 0.03 14.41
C GLU A 80 -4.54 0.31 15.90
N THR A 81 -3.58 -0.04 16.76
CA THR A 81 -3.65 0.33 18.19
C THR A 81 -3.64 1.84 18.36
N PHE A 82 -2.73 2.54 17.67
CA PHE A 82 -2.67 4.01 17.70
C PHE A 82 -3.96 4.66 17.19
N LEU A 83 -4.53 4.16 16.10
CA LEU A 83 -5.79 4.66 15.54
C LEU A 83 -6.98 4.35 16.45
N ARG A 84 -6.97 3.20 17.13
CA ARG A 84 -7.97 2.84 18.14
C ARG A 84 -7.93 3.79 19.32
N ASP A 85 -6.74 4.11 19.84
CA ASP A 85 -6.58 5.05 20.95
C ASP A 85 -7.01 6.47 20.56
N LYS A 86 -6.78 6.86 19.30
CA LYS A 86 -7.09 8.19 18.80
C LYS A 86 -8.56 8.41 18.40
N PHE A 87 -9.17 7.44 17.72
CA PHE A 87 -10.51 7.58 17.12
C PHE A 87 -11.57 6.69 17.80
N GLY A 88 -11.16 5.79 18.70
CA GLY A 88 -12.03 5.02 19.57
C GLY A 88 -13.20 4.33 18.84
N PRO A 89 -14.47 4.68 19.14
CA PRO A 89 -15.65 4.02 18.58
C PRO A 89 -15.74 4.07 17.04
N GLU A 90 -15.28 5.17 16.42
CA GLU A 90 -15.30 5.32 14.96
C GLU A 90 -14.39 4.29 14.29
N PHE A 91 -13.23 4.02 14.91
CA PHE A 91 -12.28 3.03 14.44
C PHE A 91 -12.80 1.60 14.63
N GLU A 92 -13.46 1.30 15.75
CA GLU A 92 -14.09 -0.03 15.94
C GLU A 92 -15.18 -0.30 14.91
N ALA A 93 -16.03 0.69 14.63
CA ALA A 93 -17.06 0.58 13.60
C ALA A 93 -16.44 0.38 12.21
N TYR A 94 -15.25 0.92 11.95
CA TYR A 94 -14.50 0.70 10.71
C TYR A 94 -13.88 -0.71 10.67
N VAL A 95 -13.25 -1.17 11.75
CA VAL A 95 -12.66 -2.52 11.88
C VAL A 95 -13.70 -3.62 11.67
N ALA A 96 -14.92 -3.42 12.15
CA ALA A 96 -16.03 -4.37 11.99
C ALA A 96 -16.47 -4.53 10.51
N ARG A 97 -16.34 -3.47 9.71
CA ARG A 97 -16.77 -3.44 8.31
C ARG A 97 -15.67 -3.84 7.35
N THR A 98 -14.43 -3.45 7.63
CA THR A 98 -13.32 -3.55 6.67
C THR A 98 -12.30 -4.63 7.07
N PRO A 99 -11.94 -5.57 6.17
CA PRO A 99 -10.91 -6.57 6.42
C PRO A 99 -9.52 -5.94 6.56
N ARG A 100 -8.60 -6.60 7.27
CA ARG A 100 -7.27 -6.04 7.58
C ARG A 100 -6.31 -6.02 6.39
N PHE A 101 -6.26 -7.10 5.62
CA PHE A 101 -5.28 -7.32 4.54
C PHE A 101 -5.95 -7.77 3.24
N TRP A 102 -6.76 -8.83 3.30
CA TRP A 102 -7.40 -9.36 2.10
C TRP A 102 -8.48 -8.39 1.59
N PRO A 103 -8.34 -7.85 0.37
CA PRO A 103 -9.27 -6.86 -0.15
C PRO A 103 -10.63 -7.49 -0.41
N LYS A 104 -11.69 -6.83 0.03
CA LYS A 104 -13.08 -7.16 -0.32
C LYS A 104 -13.61 -6.10 -1.29
N PRO A 105 -13.42 -6.25 -2.61
CA PRO A 105 -13.72 -5.20 -3.59
C PRO A 105 -15.20 -4.80 -3.62
N TRP A 106 -16.10 -5.67 -3.16
CA TRP A 106 -17.54 -5.36 -3.02
C TRP A 106 -17.88 -4.39 -1.88
N LEU A 107 -16.94 -4.12 -0.97
CA LEU A 107 -17.11 -3.12 0.09
C LEU A 107 -16.72 -1.71 -0.36
N HIS A 108 -16.39 -1.52 -1.64
CA HIS A 108 -16.00 -0.22 -2.17
C HIS A 108 -17.08 0.84 -1.91
N GLN A 109 -16.75 1.81 -1.06
CA GLN A 109 -17.58 2.97 -0.76
C GLN A 109 -16.78 4.24 -1.03
N ASP A 110 -17.25 5.02 -1.99
CA ASP A 110 -16.77 6.37 -2.23
C ASP A 110 -17.69 7.36 -1.53
N LYS A 111 -17.15 8.13 -0.59
CA LYS A 111 -17.86 9.29 -0.02
C LYS A 111 -17.69 10.48 -0.96
N HIS A 112 -18.79 11.14 -1.28
CA HIS A 112 -18.92 12.12 -2.38
C HIS A 112 -18.19 13.47 -2.22
N GLN A 113 -17.25 13.62 -1.28
CA GLN A 113 -16.49 14.86 -1.08
C GLN A 113 -15.02 14.56 -0.83
N HIS A 114 -14.22 14.55 -1.89
CA HIS A 114 -12.77 14.38 -1.80
C HIS A 114 -12.04 15.59 -2.37
N THR A 115 -11.45 16.40 -1.48
CA THR A 115 -10.42 17.39 -1.84
C THR A 115 -9.09 16.68 -1.97
N PHE A 116 -8.62 16.51 -3.21
CA PHE A 116 -7.36 15.83 -3.53
C PHE A 116 -6.14 16.68 -3.14
N SER A 117 -5.15 16.10 -2.46
CA SER A 117 -3.85 16.75 -2.29
C SER A 117 -2.88 16.33 -3.39
N THR A 118 -2.42 17.31 -4.16
CA THR A 118 -1.47 17.12 -5.26
C THR A 118 -0.03 16.83 -4.77
N SER A 119 0.32 17.22 -3.54
CA SER A 119 1.67 17.02 -2.99
C SER A 119 1.95 15.57 -2.59
N ALA A 120 0.93 14.85 -2.09
CA ALA A 120 1.03 13.43 -1.75
C ALA A 120 1.16 12.53 -3.00
N LEU A 121 0.55 12.97 -4.11
CA LEU A 121 0.70 12.32 -5.41
C LEU A 121 2.15 12.44 -5.91
N ARG A 122 2.78 13.60 -5.73
CA ARG A 122 4.18 13.84 -6.13
C ARG A 122 5.16 12.92 -5.38
N SER A 123 5.07 12.81 -4.05
CA SER A 123 6.04 11.98 -3.30
C SER A 123 5.93 10.49 -3.66
N THR A 124 4.71 10.00 -3.88
CA THR A 124 4.47 8.61 -4.28
C THR A 124 5.02 8.31 -5.67
N PHE A 125 4.87 9.25 -6.59
CA PHE A 125 5.40 9.12 -7.94
C PHE A 125 6.92 9.02 -7.92
N PHE A 126 7.61 9.83 -7.10
CA PHE A 126 9.07 9.74 -6.95
C PHE A 126 9.52 8.46 -6.24
N ASP A 127 8.84 8.02 -5.17
CA ASP A 127 9.12 6.72 -4.53
C ASP A 127 8.99 5.55 -5.52
N ALA A 128 7.93 5.57 -6.33
CA ALA A 128 7.71 4.58 -7.38
C ALA A 128 8.80 4.63 -8.47
N LEU A 129 9.24 5.83 -8.85
CA LEU A 129 10.34 6.03 -9.80
C LEU A 129 11.65 5.44 -9.25
N TYR A 130 11.97 5.67 -7.98
CA TYR A 130 13.15 5.09 -7.33
C TYR A 130 13.09 3.56 -7.29
N PHE A 131 11.92 2.98 -6.98
CA PHE A 131 11.73 1.52 -7.01
C PHE A 131 11.91 0.94 -8.41
N LEU A 132 11.47 1.65 -9.45
CA LEU A 132 11.57 1.19 -10.84
C LEU A 132 12.97 1.43 -11.44
N ALA A 133 13.67 2.47 -10.99
CA ALA A 133 15.03 2.82 -11.40
C ALA A 133 16.12 1.95 -10.75
N ILE A 134 15.80 1.26 -9.63
CA ILE A 134 16.73 0.32 -8.98
C ILE A 134 17.14 -0.82 -9.94
N PHE A 135 16.23 -1.28 -10.80
CA PHE A 135 16.49 -2.41 -11.70
C PHE A 135 17.52 -2.08 -12.80
N PRO A 136 17.35 -1.02 -13.62
CA PRO A 136 18.37 -0.63 -14.59
C PRO A 136 19.67 -0.15 -13.94
N ALA A 137 19.63 0.37 -12.71
CA ALA A 137 20.84 0.75 -11.99
C ALA A 137 21.68 -0.48 -11.59
N ILE A 138 21.05 -1.58 -11.17
CA ILE A 138 21.75 -2.84 -10.86
C ILE A 138 22.31 -3.48 -12.13
N GLU A 139 21.51 -3.57 -13.20
CA GLU A 139 21.99 -4.09 -14.51
C GLU A 139 23.13 -3.26 -15.08
N GLY A 140 23.10 -1.92 -14.91
CA GLY A 140 24.17 -1.04 -15.36
C GLY A 140 25.48 -1.18 -14.58
N ILE A 141 25.43 -1.63 -13.33
CA ILE A 141 26.61 -1.94 -12.51
C ILE A 141 27.18 -3.32 -12.89
N GLU A 142 26.33 -4.29 -13.25
CA GLU A 142 26.80 -5.60 -13.74
C GLU A 142 27.49 -5.53 -15.12
N TYR A 143 27.22 -4.48 -15.90
CA TYR A 143 27.82 -4.26 -17.23
C TYR A 143 29.10 -3.41 -17.22
N LEU A 144 29.58 -2.97 -16.05
CA LEU A 144 30.85 -2.24 -15.84
C LEU A 144 31.93 -3.17 -15.27
#